data_AF-A0A358PE76-F1
#
_entry.id   AF-A0A358PE76-F1
#
_cell.length_a   1.000
_cell.length_b   1.000
_cell.length_c   1.000
_cell.angle_alpha   90.00
_cell.angle_beta   90.00
_cell.angle_gamma   90.00
#
_symmetry.space_group_name_H-M   'P 1'
#
loop_
_entity.id
_entity.type
_entity.pdbx_description
1 polymer ?
#
loop_
_entity_poly.entity_id
_entity_poly.type
_entity_poly.pdbx_seq_one_letter_code
_entity_poly.pdbx_strand_id
1 'polypeptide(L)'
;MLDLRLYMLQRLTALIMAPLVIGHIAVMIYAVQDGLTVGEILARTQGSVAWFLFYGSFVVAVSVHGAIGLRVISFEWFGLKGRALQLFSWAIFALLFGLGAKAVYAVTFAGGGL
;
A
#
# COMPACT_ATOMS: atom_id res chain seq x y z
N MET A 1 0.13 -17.15 15.60
CA MET A 1 0.54 -15.73 15.48
C MET A 1 1.12 -15.50 14.09
N LEU A 2 2.38 -15.87 13.82
CA LEU A 2 2.95 -15.98 12.49
C LEU A 2 3.34 -17.43 12.21
N ASP A 3 3.08 -17.90 11.00
CA ASP A 3 3.77 -19.08 10.45
C ASP A 3 4.96 -18.62 9.60
N LEU A 4 5.77 -19.57 9.14
CA LEU A 4 6.93 -19.28 8.29
C LEU A 4 6.53 -18.53 7.01
N ARG A 5 5.36 -18.81 6.43
CA ARG A 5 4.91 -18.16 5.19
C ARG A 5 4.62 -16.69 5.42
N LEU A 6 3.84 -16.35 6.44
CA LEU A 6 3.51 -14.96 6.80
C LEU A 6 4.77 -14.18 7.20
N TYR A 7 5.68 -14.81 7.94
CA TYR A 7 6.97 -14.21 8.28
C TYR A 7 7.81 -13.88 7.03
N MET A 8 7.93 -14.83 6.10
CA MET A 8 8.68 -14.62 4.85
C MET A 8 8.01 -13.58 3.95
N LEU A 9 6.67 -13.58 3.86
CA LEU A 9 5.92 -12.56 3.13
C LEU A 9 6.17 -11.17 3.69
N GLN A 10 6.18 -11.00 5.01
CA GLN A 10 6.44 -9.70 5.64
C GLN A 10 7.86 -9.20 5.34
N ARG A 11 8.86 -10.08 5.30
CA ARG A 11 10.25 -9.73 4.96
C ARG A 11 10.44 -9.40 3.48
N LEU A 12 9.90 -10.22 2.59
CA LEU A 12 10.03 -10.00 1.15
C LEU A 12 9.32 -8.70 0.74
N THR A 13 8.13 -8.45 1.28
CA THR A 13 7.43 -7.19 1.05
C THR A 13 8.19 -6.00 1.64
N ALA A 14 8.87 -6.14 2.78
CA ALA A 14 9.75 -5.09 3.29
C ALA A 14 10.92 -4.79 2.34
N LEU A 15 11.56 -5.82 1.78
CA LEU A 15 12.65 -5.68 0.81
C LEU A 15 12.19 -4.96 -0.46
N ILE A 16 10.97 -5.27 -0.94
CA ILE A 16 10.35 -4.58 -2.09
C ILE A 16 9.97 -3.14 -1.72
N MET A 17 9.40 -2.93 -0.54
CA MET A 17 8.95 -1.62 -0.09
C MET A 17 10.11 -0.66 0.16
N ALA A 18 11.27 -1.12 0.64
CA ALA A 18 12.39 -0.24 0.94
C ALA A 18 12.76 0.72 -0.21
N PRO A 19 13.06 0.24 -1.44
CA PRO A 19 13.33 1.14 -2.56
C PRO A 19 12.08 1.92 -3.03
N LEU A 20 10.89 1.32 -2.98
CA LEU A 20 9.64 2.00 -3.39
C LEU A 20 9.29 3.16 -2.46
N VAL A 21 9.46 3.00 -1.15
CA VAL A 21 9.24 4.03 -0.14
C VAL A 21 10.24 5.17 -0.33
N ILE A 22 11.52 4.84 -0.54
CA ILE A 22 12.56 5.85 -0.82
C ILE A 22 12.20 6.64 -2.08
N GLY A 23 11.86 5.94 -3.17
CA GLY A 23 11.45 6.58 -4.42
C GLY A 23 10.20 7.45 -4.26
N HIS A 24 9.19 6.95 -3.54
CA HIS A 24 7.96 7.69 -3.28
C HIS A 24 8.24 8.98 -2.50
N ILE A 25 9.00 8.90 -1.40
CA ILE A 25 9.34 10.08 -0.58
C ILE A 25 10.16 11.08 -1.41
N ALA A 26 11.14 10.63 -2.19
CA ALA A 26 11.92 11.51 -3.06
C ALA A 26 11.03 12.25 -4.07
N VAL A 27 10.08 11.55 -4.71
CA VAL A 27 9.11 12.16 -5.63
C VAL A 27 8.19 13.14 -4.90
N MET A 28 7.73 12.82 -3.69
CA MET A 28 6.89 13.74 -2.90
C MET A 28 7.64 15.01 -2.51
N ILE A 29 8.92 14.92 -2.12
CA ILE A 29 9.75 16.10 -1.81
C ILE A 29 9.91 16.99 -3.05
N TYR A 30 10.05 16.40 -4.23
CA TYR A 30 10.18 17.14 -5.49
C TYR A 30 8.84 17.74 -5.96
N ALA A 31 7.75 16.97 -5.91
CA ALA A 31 6.50 17.31 -6.58
C ALA A 31 5.58 18.28 -5.81
N VAL A 32 5.82 18.50 -4.51
CA VAL A 32 4.90 19.22 -3.60
C VAL A 32 5.34 20.65 -3.31
N GLN A 33 6.46 21.11 -3.88
CA GLN A 33 7.05 22.42 -3.54
C GLN A 33 6.12 23.63 -3.75
N ASP A 34 5.22 23.56 -4.73
CA ASP A 34 4.26 24.64 -5.06
C ASP A 34 2.80 24.31 -4.63
N GLY A 35 2.59 23.22 -3.89
CA GLY A 35 1.27 22.71 -3.52
C GLY A 35 0.91 21.37 -4.18
N LEU A 36 -0.31 20.89 -3.91
CA LEU A 36 -0.86 19.64 -4.44
C LEU A 36 -2.32 19.79 -4.80
N THR A 37 -2.59 19.96 -6.10
CA THR A 37 -3.95 19.91 -6.65
C THR A 37 -4.20 18.59 -7.38
N VAL A 38 -5.48 18.24 -7.53
CA VAL A 38 -5.89 17.07 -8.32
C VAL A 38 -5.37 17.17 -9.76
N GLY A 39 -5.43 18.38 -10.35
CA GLY A 39 -4.94 18.62 -11.71
C GLY A 39 -3.45 18.33 -11.88
N GLU A 40 -2.63 18.75 -10.91
CA GLU A 40 -1.18 18.49 -10.94
C GLU A 40 -0.82 17.02 -10.73
N ILE A 41 -1.59 16.31 -9.92
CA ILE A 41 -1.43 14.86 -9.76
C ILE A 41 -1.73 14.16 -11.09
N LEU A 42 -2.89 14.45 -11.70
CA LEU A 42 -3.31 13.84 -12.95
C LEU A 42 -2.37 14.19 -14.11
N ALA A 43 -1.91 15.45 -14.20
CA ALA A 43 -0.96 15.87 -15.22
C ALA A 43 0.35 15.06 -15.21
N ARG A 44 0.75 14.53 -14.05
CA ARG A 44 1.97 13.71 -13.89
C ARG A 44 1.71 12.20 -13.98
N THR A 45 0.50 11.74 -13.68
CA THR A 45 0.21 10.31 -13.47
C THR A 45 -0.74 9.69 -14.50
N GLN A 46 -1.64 10.46 -15.08
CA GLN A 46 -2.67 9.95 -15.98
C GLN A 46 -2.06 9.42 -17.28
N GLY A 47 -2.52 8.26 -17.72
CA GLY A 47 -2.01 7.54 -18.90
C GLY A 47 -0.65 6.85 -18.69
N SER A 48 -0.03 6.96 -17.50
CA SER A 48 1.31 6.42 -17.26
C SER A 48 1.30 4.99 -16.74
N VAL A 49 1.74 4.05 -17.58
CA VAL A 49 1.99 2.66 -17.17
C VAL A 49 3.12 2.58 -16.13
N ALA A 50 4.13 3.45 -16.22
CA ALA A 50 5.23 3.46 -15.25
C ALA A 50 4.74 3.80 -13.84
N TRP A 51 3.91 4.83 -13.69
CA TRP A 51 3.32 5.19 -12.39
C TRP A 51 2.34 4.14 -11.90
N PHE A 52 1.56 3.52 -12.81
CA PHE A 52 0.71 2.39 -12.46
C PHE A 52 1.51 1.22 -11.88
N LEU A 53 2.60 0.81 -12.52
CA LEU A 53 3.44 -0.29 -12.04
C LEU A 53 4.15 0.06 -10.73
N PHE A 54 4.67 1.27 -10.60
CA PHE A 54 5.33 1.73 -9.37
C PHE A 54 4.37 1.73 -8.18
N TYR A 55 3.25 2.45 -8.28
CA TYR A 55 2.29 2.55 -7.18
C TYR A 55 1.46 1.28 -7.00
N GLY A 56 1.17 0.53 -8.06
CA GLY A 56 0.51 -0.77 -7.98
C GLY A 56 1.35 -1.79 -7.22
N SER A 57 2.65 -1.89 -7.54
CA SER A 57 3.59 -2.75 -6.79
C SER A 57 3.69 -2.32 -5.33
N PHE A 58 3.71 -1.01 -5.07
CA PHE A 58 3.72 -0.48 -3.72
C PHE A 58 2.44 -0.85 -2.96
N VAL A 59 1.25 -0.63 -3.53
CA VAL A 59 -0.04 -0.99 -2.92
C VAL A 59 -0.11 -2.48 -2.59
N VAL A 60 0.33 -3.36 -3.51
CA VAL A 60 0.39 -4.81 -3.24
C VAL A 60 1.30 -5.10 -2.05
N ALA A 61 2.53 -4.59 -2.08
CA ALA A 61 3.52 -4.88 -1.04
C ALA A 61 3.09 -4.34 0.33
N VAL A 62 2.62 -3.08 0.40
CA VAL A 62 2.22 -2.44 1.66
C VAL A 62 0.94 -3.04 2.24
N SER A 63 -0.01 -3.48 1.42
CA SER A 63 -1.23 -4.12 1.91
C SER A 63 -0.93 -5.45 2.60
N VAL A 64 -0.02 -6.24 2.03
CA VAL A 64 0.45 -7.49 2.65
C VAL A 64 1.29 -7.19 3.90
N HIS A 65 2.30 -6.32 3.78
CA HIS A 65 3.20 -5.98 4.88
C HIS A 65 2.44 -5.41 6.09
N GLY A 66 1.58 -4.43 5.85
CA GLY A 66 0.77 -3.76 6.86
C GLY A 66 -0.23 -4.69 7.52
N ALA A 67 -0.92 -5.55 6.76
CA ALA A 67 -1.86 -6.52 7.34
C ALA A 67 -1.17 -7.53 8.28
N ILE A 68 0.02 -8.02 7.90
CA ILE A 68 0.79 -8.94 8.74
C ILE A 68 1.38 -8.22 9.96
N GLY A 69 1.90 -7.00 9.80
CA GLY A 69 2.37 -6.20 10.93
C GLY A 69 1.28 -5.90 11.94
N LEU A 70 0.10 -5.45 11.48
CA LEU A 70 -1.04 -5.16 12.34
C LEU A 70 -1.61 -6.42 13.00
N ARG A 71 -1.52 -7.58 12.35
CA ARG A 71 -1.83 -8.88 12.98
C ARG A 71 -0.94 -9.14 14.19
N VAL A 72 0.38 -8.95 14.05
CA VAL A 72 1.34 -9.14 15.14
C VAL A 72 1.02 -8.22 16.30
N ILE A 73 0.87 -6.92 16.04
CA ILE A 73 0.52 -5.91 17.05
C ILE A 73 -0.81 -6.29 17.73
N SER A 74 -1.81 -6.72 16.95
CA SER A 74 -3.13 -7.08 17.47
C SER A 74 -3.10 -8.31 18.38
N PHE A 75 -2.29 -9.30 18.05
CA PHE A 75 -2.07 -10.47 18.89
C PHE A 75 -1.34 -10.11 20.19
N GLU A 76 -0.28 -9.30 20.11
CA GLU A 76 0.59 -8.99 21.24
C GLU A 76 -0.05 -8.00 22.22
N TRP A 77 -0.67 -6.94 21.72
CA TRP A 77 -1.17 -5.85 22.55
C TRP A 77 -2.59 -6.08 23.06
N PHE A 78 -3.44 -6.70 22.24
CA PHE A 78 -4.86 -6.88 22.53
C PHE A 78 -5.25 -8.34 22.74
N GLY A 79 -4.32 -9.28 22.59
CA GLY A 79 -4.57 -10.69 22.80
C GLY A 79 -5.49 -11.35 21.77
N LEU A 80 -5.72 -10.73 20.60
CA LEU A 80 -6.56 -11.31 19.55
C LEU A 80 -5.99 -12.64 19.05
N LYS A 81 -6.82 -13.68 18.97
CA LYS A 81 -6.41 -15.05 18.60
C LYS A 81 -7.39 -15.73 17.65
N GLY A 82 -6.99 -16.87 17.12
CA GLY A 82 -7.84 -17.77 16.33
C GLY A 82 -8.53 -17.07 15.15
N ARG A 83 -9.84 -17.30 15.01
CA ARG A 83 -10.65 -16.79 13.89
C ARG A 83 -10.76 -15.26 13.88
N ALA A 84 -10.83 -14.62 15.04
CA ALA A 84 -10.90 -13.17 15.15
C ALA A 84 -9.64 -12.50 14.57
N LEU A 85 -8.45 -13.01 14.95
CA LEU A 85 -7.18 -12.53 14.41
C LEU A 85 -7.09 -12.73 12.89
N GLN A 86 -7.58 -13.88 12.39
CA GLN A 86 -7.59 -14.19 10.97
C GLN A 86 -8.48 -13.23 10.16
N LEU A 87 -9.71 -13.01 10.63
CA LEU A 87 -10.64 -12.07 9.99
C LEU A 87 -10.11 -10.65 10.02
N PHE A 88 -9.53 -10.23 11.14
CA PHE A 88 -8.87 -8.92 11.26
C PHE A 88 -7.76 -8.75 10.21
N SER A 89 -6.84 -9.71 10.09
CA SER A 89 -5.76 -9.63 9.09
C SER A 89 -6.27 -9.52 7.67
N TRP A 90 -7.28 -10.33 7.30
CA TRP A 90 -7.87 -10.29 5.96
C TRP A 90 -8.65 -9.01 5.69
N ALA A 91 -9.38 -8.49 6.68
CA ALA A 91 -10.11 -7.24 6.57
C ALA A 91 -9.15 -6.06 6.33
N ILE A 92 -8.05 -5.98 7.09
CA ILE A 92 -7.02 -4.97 6.88
C ILE A 92 -6.38 -5.08 5.49
N PHE A 93 -6.01 -6.30 5.07
CA PHE A 93 -5.48 -6.52 3.72
C PHE A 93 -6.46 -6.05 2.64
N ALA A 94 -7.72 -6.49 2.70
CA ALA A 94 -8.73 -6.16 1.70
C ALA A 94 -9.04 -4.66 1.66
N LEU A 95 -9.08 -3.99 2.82
CA LEU A 95 -9.29 -2.56 2.92
C LEU A 95 -8.14 -1.78 2.27
N LEU A 96 -6.90 -2.07 2.67
CA LEU A 96 -5.72 -1.38 2.14
C LEU A 96 -5.55 -1.63 0.64
N PHE A 97 -5.71 -2.87 0.21
CA PHE A 97 -5.59 -3.24 -1.20
C PHE A 97 -6.72 -2.62 -2.03
N GLY A 98 -7.96 -2.70 -1.56
CA GLY A 98 -9.13 -2.18 -2.28
C GLY A 98 -9.08 -0.66 -2.45
N LEU A 99 -8.80 0.07 -1.37
CA LEU A 99 -8.68 1.53 -1.43
C LEU A 99 -7.44 1.96 -2.23
N GLY A 100 -6.31 1.29 -2.04
CA GLY A 100 -5.07 1.58 -2.77
C GLY A 100 -5.20 1.30 -4.27
N ALA A 101 -5.76 0.15 -4.65
CA ALA A 101 -5.97 -0.21 -6.05
C ALA A 101 -6.95 0.75 -6.73
N LYS A 102 -8.02 1.15 -6.04
CA LYS A 102 -8.94 2.20 -6.52
C LYS A 102 -8.19 3.51 -6.76
N ALA A 103 -7.37 3.96 -5.81
CA ALA A 103 -6.62 5.20 -5.93
C ALA A 103 -5.63 5.18 -7.10
N VAL A 104 -4.88 4.08 -7.27
CA VAL A 104 -3.95 3.91 -8.40
C VAL A 104 -4.71 3.96 -9.72
N TYR A 105 -5.80 3.20 -9.85
CA TYR A 105 -6.63 3.21 -11.05
C TYR A 105 -7.20 4.61 -11.35
N ALA A 106 -7.65 5.33 -10.32
CA ALA A 106 -8.16 6.68 -10.44
C ALA A 106 -7.14 7.63 -11.07
N VAL A 107 -5.92 7.65 -10.53
CA VAL A 107 -4.92 8.62 -10.97
C VAL A 107 -4.20 8.22 -12.27
N THR A 108 -4.18 6.94 -12.63
CA THR A 108 -3.48 6.49 -13.86
C THR A 108 -4.40 6.28 -15.06
N PHE A 109 -5.64 5.83 -14.88
CA PHE A 109 -6.49 5.44 -16.01
C PHE A 109 -7.88 6.07 -16.03
N ALA A 110 -8.54 6.24 -14.86
CA ALA A 110 -9.89 6.80 -14.83
C ALA A 110 -9.93 8.33 -14.90
N GLY A 111 -8.90 9.01 -14.36
CA GLY A 111 -8.89 10.46 -14.18
C GLY A 111 -9.71 10.91 -12.96
N GLY A 112 -9.99 12.21 -12.88
CA GLY A 112 -10.67 12.85 -11.74
C GLY A 112 -12.19 12.67 -11.66
N GLY A 113 -12.79 11.83 -12.51
CA GLY A 113 -14.24 11.67 -12.64
C GLY A 113 -14.87 10.51 -11.84
N LEU A 114 -14.15 9.96 -10.86
CA LEU A 114 -14.64 8.89 -9.97
C LEU A 114 -15.26 9.43 -8.68
#